data_AF-A0A923VWL1-F1
#
_entry.id   AF-A0A923VWL1-F1
#
_cell.length_a   1.000
_cell.length_b   1.000
_cell.length_c   1.000
_cell.angle_alpha   90.00
_cell.angle_beta   90.00
_cell.angle_gamma   90.00
#
_symmetry.space_group_name_H-M   'P 1'
#
loop_
_entity.id
_entity.type
_entity.pdbx_description
1 polymer ?
#
loop_
_entity_poly.entity_id
_entity_poly.type
_entity_poly.pdbx_seq_one_letter_code
_entity_poly.pdbx_strand_id
1 'polypeptide(L)' 'MKIINDFSLKKYNTFGIEANAKQFVTVKTVDELKTILKEN' A
#
# COMPACT_ATOMS: atom_id res chain seq x y z
N MET A 1 -4.39 -10.12 -4.95
CA MET A 1 -3.71 -8.81 -5.04
C MET A 1 -4.76 -7.73 -5.30
N LYS A 2 -4.94 -6.74 -4.41
CA LYS A 2 -5.93 -5.67 -4.57
C LYS A 2 -5.26 -4.32 -4.31
N ILE A 3 -5.13 -3.51 -5.36
CA ILE A 3 -4.65 -2.13 -5.24
C ILE A 3 -5.86 -1.26 -4.90
N ILE A 4 -5.73 -0.49 -3.82
CA ILE A 4 -6.74 0.46 -3.34
C ILE A 4 -6.23 1.85 -3.64
N ASN A 5 -7.02 2.64 -4.37
CA ASN A 5 -6.69 4.04 -4.65
C ASN A 5 -7.15 4.95 -3.51
N ASP A 6 -6.46 6.08 -3.33
CA ASP A 6 -6.79 7.14 -2.35
C ASP A 6 -6.98 6.60 -0.92
N PHE A 7 -6.01 5.83 -0.44
CA PHE A 7 -6.08 5.13 0.84
C PHE A 7 -5.49 5.93 2.00
N SER A 8 -6.22 6.07 3.10
CA SER A 8 -5.75 6.79 4.28
C SER A 8 -4.66 6.04 5.04
N LEU A 9 -3.51 6.68 5.18
CA LEU A 9 -2.36 6.18 5.93
C LEU A 9 -2.42 6.49 7.42
N LYS A 10 -3.46 7.18 7.92
CA LYS A 10 -3.54 7.65 9.33
C LYS A 10 -3.35 6.51 10.34
N LYS A 11 -3.97 5.36 10.09
CA LYS A 11 -3.86 4.16 10.95
C LYS A 11 -2.60 3.33 10.71
N TYR A 12 -1.80 3.70 9.70
CA TYR A 12 -0.62 2.98 9.25
C TYR A 12 0.66 3.79 9.46
N ASN A 13 0.58 4.93 10.16
CA ASN A 13 1.73 5.70 10.61
C ASN A 13 1.62 6.02 12.10
N THR A 14 2.74 5.96 12.82
CA THR A 14 2.80 6.20 14.29
C THR A 14 2.71 7.68 14.64
N PHE A 15 2.86 8.58 13.67
CA PHE A 15 2.73 10.02 13.87
C PHE A 15 1.27 10.48 14.01
N GLY A 16 0.30 9.65 13.60
CA GLY A 16 -1.12 10.01 13.57
C GLY A 16 -1.46 11.04 12.48
N ILE A 17 -0.59 11.20 11.48
CA ILE A 17 -0.75 12.19 10.40
C ILE A 17 -1.82 11.74 9.42
N GLU A 18 -2.67 12.67 9.01
CA GLU A 18 -3.64 12.47 7.93
C GLU A 18 -2.97 12.63 6.57
N ALA A 19 -2.54 11.51 6.00
CA ALA A 19 -2.00 11.44 4.64
C ALA A 19 -2.73 10.35 3.87
N ASN A 20 -2.91 10.56 2.56
CA ASN A 20 -3.53 9.57 1.66
C ASN A 20 -2.49 9.09 0.64
N ALA A 21 -2.40 7.77 0.47
CA ALA A 21 -1.61 7.16 -0.59
C ALA A 21 -2.45 7.10 -1.87
N LYS A 22 -1.84 7.48 -3.01
CA LYS A 22 -2.48 7.35 -4.33
C LYS A 22 -2.86 5.90 -4.63
N GLN A 23 -1.99 4.97 -4.26
CA GLN A 23 -2.20 3.52 -4.39
C GLN A 23 -1.65 2.83 -3.14
N PHE A 24 -2.42 1.87 -2.62
CA PHE A 24 -2.05 1.07 -1.45
C PHE A 24 -2.34 -0.40 -1.72
N VAL A 25 -1.40 -1.26 -1.33
CA VAL A 25 -1.53 -2.72 -1.41
C VAL A 25 -0.84 -3.36 -0.21
N THR A 26 -1.49 -4.36 0.38
CA THR A 26 -0.88 -5.20 1.41
C THR A 26 -0.34 -6.46 0.76
N VAL A 27 0.94 -6.72 0.99
CA VAL A 27 1.67 -7.87 0.43
C VAL A 27 1.90 -8.88 1.54
N LYS A 28 1.63 -10.17 1.27
CA LYS A 28 1.78 -11.25 2.26
C LYS A 28 2.89 -12.23 1.92
N THR A 29 3.36 -12.25 0.68
CA THR A 29 4.45 -13.14 0.24
C THR A 29 5.48 -12.41 -0.61
N VAL A 30 6.69 -12.97 -0.69
CA VAL A 30 7.76 -12.40 -1.51
C VAL A 30 7.41 -12.45 -3.00
N ASP A 31 6.68 -13.47 -3.44
CA ASP A 31 6.29 -13.57 -4.85
C ASP A 31 5.24 -12.53 -5.24
N GLU A 32 4.30 -12.19 -4.35
CA GLU A 32 3.40 -11.05 -4.54
C GLU A 32 4.19 -9.73 -4.64
N LEU A 33 5.23 -9.54 -3.82
CA LEU A 33 6.09 -8.35 -3.89
C LEU A 33 6.78 -8.25 -5.25
N LYS A 34 7.35 -9.35 -5.75
CA LYS A 34 8.04 -9.40 -7.05
C LYS A 34 7.10 -9.04 -8.20
N THR A 35 5.86 -9.51 -8.17
CA THR A 35 4.86 -9.21 -9.20
C THR A 35 4.51 -7.72 -9.19
N ILE A 36 4.26 -7.13 -8.02
CA ILE A 36 3.91 -5.70 -7.90
C ILE A 36 5.04 -4.80 -8.42
N LEU A 37 6.30 -5.14 -8.11
CA LEU A 37 7.46 -4.35 -8.55
C LEU A 37 7.75 -4.44 -10.05
N LYS A 38 7.21 -5.44 -10.75
CA LYS A 38 7.37 -5.57 -12.21
C LYS A 38 6.25 -4.89 -13.00
N GLU A 39 5.07 -4.74 -12.40
CA GLU A 39 3.86 -4.25 -13.07
C GLU A 39 3.60 -2.74 -12.88
N ASN A 40 4.37 -2.06 -12.01
CA ASN A 40 4.30 -0.61 -11.75
C ASN A 40 5.62 0.08 -12.08
#